data_AF-A0A7C4WXT2-F1
#
_entry.id   AF-A0A7C4WXT2-F1
#
_cell.length_a   1.000
_cell.length_b   1.000
_cell.length_c   1.000
_cell.angle_alpha   90.00
_cell.angle_beta   90.00
_cell.angle_gamma   90.00
#
_symmetry.space_group_name_H-M   'P 1'
#
loop_
_entity.id
_entity.type
_entity.pdbx_description
1 polymer ?
#
loop_
_entity_poly.entity_id
_entity_poly.type
_entity_poly.pdbx_seq_one_letter_code
_entity_poly.pdbx_strand_id
1 'polypeptide(L)'
;MEKRKSSTTRKLLMRYEKKFGDFKRGNRTTSMKHTILVATTNPGKMRELAEMFSELAGDIEWHNLRDYPHTTEVEEDGATFADNAAKKAMGYARQTGLWTIADDSGLVVDALNGRPGVHSARFATEGAGKLPRHEQDELNNRKVLELLKTVPQDKRSARFVCCMCLASPTEILIQTEGKIEGQIIDTPRGENGFG
;
A
#
# COMPACT_ATOMS: atom_id res chain seq x y z
N MET A 1 -23.59 -0.48 -12.95
CA MET A 1 -23.97 0.70 -12.14
C MET A 1 -22.71 1.50 -11.88
N GLU A 2 -22.46 2.54 -12.67
CA GLU A 2 -21.21 3.32 -12.62
C GLU A 2 -21.11 4.11 -11.31
N LYS A 3 -20.22 3.70 -10.40
CA LYS A 3 -19.94 4.45 -9.17
C LYS A 3 -19.32 5.80 -9.55
N ARG A 4 -20.01 6.91 -9.24
CA ARG A 4 -19.50 8.27 -9.45
C ARG A 4 -18.16 8.45 -8.74
N LYS A 5 -17.06 8.51 -9.50
CA LYS A 5 -15.71 8.81 -8.98
C LYS A 5 -15.71 10.21 -8.35
N SER A 6 -15.04 10.36 -7.20
CA SER A 6 -15.01 11.63 -6.45
C SER A 6 -14.37 12.76 -7.27
N SER A 7 -14.65 14.02 -6.91
CA SER A 7 -14.10 15.23 -7.56
C SER A 7 -12.56 15.19 -7.65
N THR A 8 -11.90 14.69 -6.61
CA THR A 8 -10.44 14.52 -6.53
C THR A 8 -9.94 13.45 -7.50
N THR A 9 -10.62 12.30 -7.56
CA THR A 9 -10.27 11.22 -8.50
C THR A 9 -10.43 11.65 -9.95
N ARG A 10 -11.46 12.44 -10.29
CA ARG A 10 -11.63 12.99 -11.64
C ARG A 10 -10.52 13.96 -12.04
N LYS A 11 -10.14 14.89 -11.15
CA LYS A 11 -9.03 15.82 -11.41
C LYS A 11 -7.71 15.06 -11.62
N LEU A 12 -7.49 14.01 -10.84
CA LEU A 12 -6.31 13.15 -10.95
C LEU A 12 -6.30 12.41 -12.30
N LEU A 13 -7.43 11.80 -12.70
CA LEU A 13 -7.57 11.13 -14.00
C LEU A 13 -7.32 12.08 -15.17
N MET A 14 -7.92 13.28 -15.15
CA MET A 14 -7.69 14.28 -16.20
C MET A 14 -6.21 14.72 -16.30
N ARG A 15 -5.53 14.87 -15.16
CA ARG A 15 -4.08 15.16 -15.14
C ARG A 15 -3.27 14.06 -15.82
N TYR A 16 -3.63 12.80 -15.61
CA TYR A 16 -2.93 11.65 -16.18
C TYR A 16 -3.30 11.37 -17.63
N GLU A 17 -4.55 11.56 -18.04
CA GLU A 17 -4.94 11.52 -19.45
C GLU A 17 -4.16 12.56 -20.26
N LYS A 18 -3.91 13.75 -19.69
CA LYS A 18 -3.06 14.76 -20.34
C LYS A 18 -1.57 14.37 -20.40
N LYS A 19 -1.05 13.63 -19.42
CA LYS A 19 0.36 13.20 -19.36
C LYS A 19 0.63 11.94 -20.19
N PHE A 20 -0.34 11.04 -20.33
CA PHE A 20 -0.17 9.70 -20.89
C PHE A 20 -1.19 9.34 -22.00
N GLY A 21 -2.04 10.27 -22.44
CA GLY A 21 -3.17 10.02 -23.34
C GLY A 21 -2.82 9.45 -24.72
N ASP A 22 -1.57 9.62 -25.17
CA ASP A 22 -1.11 9.11 -26.45
C ASP A 22 -0.77 7.60 -26.44
N PHE A 23 -0.80 6.95 -25.27
CA PHE A 23 -0.63 5.49 -25.17
C PHE A 23 -1.69 4.70 -25.96
N LYS A 24 -2.84 5.33 -26.30
CA LYS A 24 -3.95 4.68 -27.02
C LYS A 24 -3.82 4.63 -28.55
N ARG A 25 -2.74 5.11 -29.18
CA ARG A 25 -2.64 5.20 -30.64
C ARG A 25 -1.35 4.59 -31.20
N GLY A 26 -1.28 3.26 -31.23
CA GLY A 26 -0.25 2.52 -31.96
C GLY A 26 -0.82 1.23 -32.52
N ASN A 27 -0.67 1.02 -33.84
CA ASN A 27 -1.08 -0.21 -34.54
C ASN A 27 -0.57 -1.46 -33.82
N ARG A 28 -1.49 -2.33 -33.36
CA ARG A 28 -1.18 -3.58 -32.66
C ARG A 28 -0.71 -4.66 -33.64
N THR A 29 0.54 -4.58 -34.05
CA THR A 29 1.30 -5.71 -34.59
C THR A 29 2.20 -6.23 -33.46
N THR A 30 1.87 -7.43 -32.95
CA THR A 30 2.45 -8.15 -31.78
C THR A 30 2.47 -7.32 -30.48
N SER A 31 1.44 -7.46 -29.62
CA SER A 31 1.35 -6.70 -28.37
C SER A 31 2.42 -7.14 -27.36
N MET A 32 3.53 -6.41 -27.31
CA MET A 32 4.46 -6.46 -26.19
C MET A 32 3.71 -6.04 -24.92
N LYS A 33 3.60 -6.94 -23.94
CA LYS A 33 3.07 -6.59 -22.62
C LYS A 33 4.08 -5.73 -21.88
N HIS A 34 3.61 -4.73 -21.15
CA HIS A 34 4.47 -3.98 -20.23
C HIS A 34 4.64 -4.77 -18.94
N THR A 35 5.88 -5.07 -18.57
CA THR A 35 6.19 -5.69 -17.29
C THR A 35 6.17 -4.64 -16.19
N ILE A 36 5.35 -4.86 -15.16
CA ILE A 36 5.29 -4.00 -13.97
C ILE A 36 5.56 -4.87 -12.73
N LEU A 37 6.52 -4.42 -11.93
CA LEU A 37 6.84 -5.03 -10.65
C LEU A 37 5.90 -4.51 -9.56
N VAL A 38 5.40 -5.40 -8.71
CA VAL A 38 4.76 -5.05 -7.44
C VAL A 38 5.77 -5.34 -6.34
N ALA A 39 6.12 -4.33 -5.56
CA ALA A 39 7.12 -4.39 -4.49
C ALA A 39 6.61 -5.14 -3.25
N THR A 40 6.19 -6.39 -3.41
CA THR A 40 5.71 -7.25 -2.35
C THR A 40 6.17 -8.69 -2.52
N THR A 41 6.34 -9.39 -1.41
CA THR A 41 6.50 -10.85 -1.35
C THR A 41 5.22 -11.55 -0.86
N ASN A 42 4.16 -10.79 -0.57
CA ASN A 42 2.88 -11.30 -0.07
C ASN A 42 2.01 -11.79 -1.25
N PRO A 43 1.70 -13.10 -1.35
CA PRO A 43 0.90 -13.64 -2.44
C PRO A 43 -0.56 -13.15 -2.43
N GLY A 44 -1.09 -12.77 -1.25
CA GLY A 44 -2.42 -12.19 -1.12
C GLY A 44 -2.54 -10.84 -1.83
N LYS A 45 -1.57 -9.93 -1.59
CA LYS A 45 -1.52 -8.62 -2.25
C LYS A 45 -1.44 -8.74 -3.77
N MET A 46 -0.68 -9.71 -4.28
CA MET A 46 -0.60 -9.95 -5.73
C MET A 46 -1.94 -10.37 -6.32
N ARG A 47 -2.68 -11.25 -5.62
CA ARG A 47 -4.00 -11.69 -6.07
C ARG A 47 -4.99 -10.53 -6.11
N GLU A 48 -5.07 -9.76 -5.02
CA GLU A 48 -5.95 -8.58 -4.94
C GLU A 48 -5.64 -7.55 -6.04
N LEU A 49 -4.35 -7.28 -6.29
CA LEU A 49 -3.94 -6.35 -7.33
C LEU A 49 -4.29 -6.86 -8.73
N ALA A 50 -4.03 -8.13 -9.02
CA ALA A 50 -4.39 -8.73 -10.31
C ALA A 50 -5.91 -8.69 -10.56
N GLU A 51 -6.73 -8.91 -9.53
CA GLU A 51 -8.19 -8.79 -9.62
C GLU A 51 -8.62 -7.33 -9.88
N MET A 52 -8.03 -6.38 -9.14
CA MET A 52 -8.29 -4.93 -9.31
C MET A 52 -7.96 -4.41 -10.71
N PHE A 53 -6.92 -4.97 -11.35
CA PHE A 53 -6.48 -4.57 -12.69
C PHE A 53 -6.78 -5.63 -13.77
N SER A 54 -7.80 -6.45 -13.56
CA SER A 54 -8.19 -7.51 -14.49
C SER A 54 -8.47 -7.01 -15.91
N GLU A 55 -9.00 -5.80 -16.07
CA GLU A 55 -9.21 -5.14 -17.38
C GLU A 55 -7.90 -4.87 -18.14
N LEU A 56 -6.75 -4.81 -17.44
CA LEU A 56 -5.42 -4.56 -18.02
C LEU A 56 -4.59 -5.85 -18.21
N ALA A 57 -5.13 -7.03 -17.90
CA ALA A 57 -4.39 -8.29 -17.95
C ALA A 57 -3.86 -8.65 -19.37
N GLY A 58 -4.45 -8.06 -20.41
CA GLY A 58 -3.99 -8.17 -21.80
C GLY A 58 -2.77 -7.30 -22.13
N ASP A 59 -2.59 -6.19 -21.42
CA ASP A 59 -1.57 -5.17 -21.72
C ASP A 59 -0.40 -5.18 -20.71
N ILE A 60 -0.62 -5.70 -19.50
CA ILE A 60 0.37 -5.72 -18.40
C ILE A 60 0.73 -7.16 -18.00
N GLU A 61 2.02 -7.37 -17.77
CA GLU A 61 2.55 -8.56 -17.10
C GLU A 61 2.98 -8.19 -15.68
N TRP A 62 2.34 -8.79 -14.68
CA TRP A 62 2.58 -8.48 -13.26
C TRP A 62 3.68 -9.38 -12.70
N HIS A 63 4.76 -8.78 -12.22
CA HIS A 63 5.84 -9.46 -11.50
C HIS A 63 5.83 -9.06 -10.02
N ASN A 64 6.47 -9.85 -9.17
CA ASN A 64 6.63 -9.55 -7.75
C ASN A 64 8.08 -9.78 -7.29
N LEU A 65 8.42 -9.43 -6.04
CA LEU A 65 9.81 -9.50 -5.57
C LEU A 65 10.40 -10.91 -5.53
N ARG A 66 9.57 -11.97 -5.53
CA ARG A 66 10.07 -13.36 -5.60
C ARG A 66 10.67 -13.69 -6.97
N ASP A 67 10.26 -12.97 -8.02
CA ASP A 67 10.80 -13.12 -9.37
C ASP A 67 12.20 -12.47 -9.50
N TYR A 68 12.59 -11.66 -8.49
CA TYR A 68 13.83 -10.89 -8.46
C TYR A 68 14.64 -11.14 -7.17
N PRO A 69 15.13 -12.39 -6.93
CA PRO A 69 15.76 -12.79 -5.68
C PRO A 69 17.09 -12.09 -5.37
N HIS A 70 17.68 -11.39 -6.34
CA HIS A 70 18.92 -10.64 -6.18
C HIS A 70 18.71 -9.20 -5.68
N THR A 71 17.45 -8.79 -5.48
CA THR A 71 17.15 -7.47 -4.93
C THR A 71 17.48 -7.42 -3.45
N THR A 72 18.03 -6.28 -3.01
CA THR A 72 18.22 -5.95 -1.61
C THR A 72 16.95 -5.30 -1.08
N GLU A 73 16.56 -5.68 0.14
CA GLU A 73 15.41 -5.09 0.83
C GLU A 73 15.59 -3.58 0.98
N VAL A 74 14.56 -2.83 0.60
CA VAL A 74 14.57 -1.37 0.71
C VAL A 74 14.11 -1.01 2.12
N GLU A 75 14.96 -0.31 2.87
CA GLU A 75 14.63 0.14 4.22
C GLU A 75 13.53 1.22 4.21
N GLU A 76 12.49 1.03 5.04
CA GLU A 76 11.31 1.90 5.18
C GLU A 76 11.43 2.75 6.46
N ASP A 77 12.24 3.81 6.38
CA ASP A 77 12.59 4.76 7.46
C ASP A 77 11.92 6.15 7.30
N GLY A 78 10.97 6.26 6.37
CA GLY A 78 10.26 7.49 6.08
C GLY A 78 9.34 7.93 7.22
N ALA A 79 9.13 9.24 7.33
CA ALA A 79 8.26 9.82 8.35
C ALA A 79 6.76 9.65 8.02
N THR A 80 6.42 9.34 6.77
CA THR A 80 5.04 9.19 6.29
C THR A 80 4.87 7.95 5.42
N PHE A 81 3.62 7.46 5.31
CA PHE A 81 3.27 6.37 4.39
C PHE A 81 3.62 6.72 2.93
N ALA A 82 3.48 8.00 2.59
CA ALA A 82 3.84 8.52 1.28
C ALA A 82 5.35 8.36 1.01
N ASP A 83 6.20 8.70 1.98
CA ASP A 83 7.66 8.58 1.86
C ASP A 83 8.11 7.14 1.74
N ASN A 84 7.55 6.23 2.56
CA ASN A 84 7.87 4.80 2.50
C ASN A 84 7.45 4.18 1.16
N ALA A 85 6.22 4.42 0.71
CA ALA A 85 5.75 3.91 -0.57
C ALA A 85 6.62 4.43 -1.73
N ALA A 86 7.00 5.71 -1.70
CA ALA A 86 7.89 6.31 -2.71
C ALA A 86 9.30 5.71 -2.67
N LYS A 87 9.91 5.60 -1.49
CA LYS A 87 11.25 5.03 -1.30
C LYS A 87 11.29 3.59 -1.79
N LYS A 88 10.28 2.80 -1.44
CA LYS A 88 10.11 1.41 -1.86
C LYS A 88 9.94 1.27 -3.37
N ALA A 89 9.03 2.03 -3.98
CA ALA A 89 8.81 2.01 -5.43
C ALA A 89 10.08 2.39 -6.21
N MET A 90 10.70 3.52 -5.86
CA MET A 90 11.94 3.99 -6.49
C MET A 90 13.11 3.04 -6.28
N GLY A 91 13.26 2.49 -5.06
CA GLY A 91 14.34 1.60 -4.70
C GLY A 91 14.32 0.31 -5.53
N TYR A 92 13.16 -0.34 -5.64
CA TYR A 92 13.02 -1.55 -6.44
C TYR A 92 13.01 -1.28 -7.95
N ALA A 93 12.46 -0.14 -8.39
CA ALA A 93 12.53 0.25 -9.80
C ALA A 93 13.98 0.43 -10.27
N ARG A 94 14.83 1.05 -9.45
CA ARG A 94 16.27 1.20 -9.74
C ARG A 94 17.02 -0.13 -9.80
N GLN A 95 16.70 -1.05 -8.89
CA GLN A 95 17.36 -2.35 -8.81
C GLN A 95 16.97 -3.29 -9.97
N THR A 96 15.71 -3.22 -10.43
CA THR A 96 15.18 -4.15 -11.44
C THR A 96 15.12 -3.56 -12.85
N GLY A 97 15.21 -2.23 -12.98
CA GLY A 97 14.98 -1.53 -14.25
C GLY A 97 13.51 -1.44 -14.67
N LEU A 98 12.59 -1.99 -13.87
CA LEU A 98 11.17 -2.01 -14.17
C LEU A 98 10.40 -0.86 -13.55
N TRP A 99 9.27 -0.52 -14.17
CA TRP A 99 8.26 0.27 -13.48
C TRP A 99 7.74 -0.53 -12.29
N THR A 100 7.70 0.11 -11.12
CA THR A 100 7.40 -0.56 -9.87
C THR A 100 6.28 0.14 -9.12
N ILE A 101 5.28 -0.62 -8.70
CA ILE A 101 4.24 -0.20 -7.77
C ILE A 101 4.63 -0.67 -6.37
N ALA A 102 4.55 0.23 -5.40
CA ALA A 102 4.66 -0.09 -3.99
C ALA A 102 3.52 0.55 -3.20
N ASP A 103 3.16 -0.09 -2.10
CA ASP A 103 2.25 0.46 -1.10
C ASP A 103 2.92 0.54 0.28
N ASP A 104 2.52 1.53 1.06
CA ASP A 104 2.71 1.54 2.52
C ASP A 104 1.38 1.89 3.20
N SER A 105 1.04 1.13 4.24
CA SER A 105 -0.27 1.19 4.87
C SER A 105 -0.21 0.97 6.38
N GLY A 106 -1.18 1.52 7.09
CA GLY A 106 -1.23 1.39 8.53
C GLY A 106 -2.47 1.99 9.17
N LEU A 107 -2.58 1.76 10.48
CA LEU A 107 -3.61 2.29 11.34
C LEU A 107 -3.17 3.62 11.94
N VAL A 108 -4.05 4.61 11.89
CA VAL A 108 -3.88 5.94 12.47
C VAL A 108 -5.00 6.16 13.48
N VAL A 109 -4.65 6.33 14.76
CA VAL A 109 -5.61 6.54 15.85
C VAL A 109 -5.48 7.96 16.39
N ASP A 110 -6.58 8.72 16.39
CA ASP A 110 -6.56 10.14 16.77
C ASP A 110 -6.14 10.34 18.23
N ALA A 111 -6.72 9.55 19.14
CA ALA A 111 -6.41 9.62 20.56
C ALA A 111 -4.95 9.24 20.88
N LEU A 112 -4.23 8.62 19.94
CA LEU A 112 -2.81 8.27 20.09
C LEU A 112 -1.88 9.22 19.30
N ASN A 113 -2.39 10.40 18.91
CA ASN A 113 -1.69 11.37 18.06
C ASN A 113 -1.22 10.75 16.74
N GLY A 114 -2.08 9.95 16.12
CA GLY A 114 -1.86 9.32 14.83
C GLY A 114 -1.05 8.02 14.87
N ARG A 115 -0.57 7.59 16.05
CA ARG A 115 0.06 6.28 16.22
C ARG A 115 -0.98 5.14 16.08
N PRO A 116 -0.57 3.94 15.63
CA PRO A 116 0.80 3.51 15.34
C PRO A 116 1.43 4.10 14.04
N GLY A 117 0.62 4.52 13.07
CA GLY A 117 1.13 5.16 11.85
C GLY A 117 1.99 4.21 11.00
N VAL A 118 3.13 4.69 10.49
CA VAL A 118 4.10 3.90 9.70
C VAL A 118 4.68 2.70 10.46
N HIS A 119 4.57 2.68 11.79
CA HIS A 119 5.02 1.57 12.62
C HIS A 119 3.94 0.50 12.85
N SER A 120 2.80 0.55 12.16
CA SER A 120 1.65 -0.34 12.38
C SER A 120 2.03 -1.83 12.43
N ALA A 121 2.86 -2.31 11.50
CA ALA A 121 3.26 -3.72 11.45
C ALA A 121 4.17 -4.16 12.60
N ARG A 122 4.81 -3.21 13.30
CA ARG A 122 5.82 -3.46 14.33
C ARG A 122 5.58 -2.69 15.62
N PHE A 123 4.34 -2.25 15.86
CA PHE A 123 4.04 -1.27 16.90
C PHE A 123 4.41 -1.76 18.31
N ALA A 124 4.20 -3.04 18.59
CA ALA A 124 4.55 -3.70 19.84
C ALA A 124 5.83 -4.52 19.76
N THR A 125 6.36 -4.74 18.56
CA THR A 125 7.43 -5.70 18.27
C THR A 125 8.69 -5.06 17.69
N GLU A 126 8.80 -3.74 17.71
CA GLU A 126 10.03 -3.04 17.33
C GLU A 126 11.19 -3.49 18.24
N GLY A 127 12.23 -4.07 17.63
CA GLY A 127 13.36 -4.67 18.35
C GLY A 127 13.07 -6.06 18.94
N ALA A 128 11.84 -6.58 18.85
CA ALA A 128 11.60 -7.99 19.05
C ALA A 128 12.17 -8.75 17.85
N GLY A 129 12.82 -9.89 18.08
CA GLY A 129 13.29 -10.76 17.00
C GLY A 129 12.16 -11.23 16.07
N LYS A 130 12.46 -12.11 15.11
CA LYS A 130 11.45 -12.63 14.18
C LYS A 130 10.38 -13.43 14.93
N LEU A 131 9.22 -12.82 15.14
CA LEU A 131 7.99 -13.49 15.57
C LEU A 131 7.14 -13.89 14.35
N PRO A 132 6.32 -14.94 14.45
CA PRO A 132 5.30 -15.22 13.43
C PRO A 132 4.35 -14.03 13.26
N ARG A 133 3.89 -13.79 12.01
CA ARG A 133 3.11 -12.60 11.68
C ARG A 133 1.85 -12.42 12.55
N HIS A 134 1.12 -13.50 12.79
CA HIS A 134 -0.10 -13.48 13.61
C HIS A 134 0.17 -13.07 15.06
N GLU A 135 1.26 -13.55 15.66
CA GLU A 135 1.66 -13.15 17.02
C GLU A 135 2.02 -11.66 17.09
N GLN A 136 2.68 -11.13 16.04
CA GLN A 136 2.96 -9.69 15.96
C GLN A 136 1.67 -8.87 15.90
N ASP A 137 0.73 -9.27 15.05
CA ASP A 137 -0.57 -8.61 14.90
C ASP A 137 -1.34 -8.60 16.24
N GLU A 138 -1.39 -9.72 16.96
CA GLU A 138 -2.01 -9.81 18.28
C GLU A 138 -1.35 -8.88 19.32
N LEU A 139 -0.01 -8.80 19.34
CA LEU A 139 0.72 -7.90 20.23
C LEU A 139 0.48 -6.43 19.88
N ASN A 140 0.46 -6.09 18.58
CA ASN A 140 0.20 -4.75 18.09
C ASN A 140 -1.21 -4.28 18.49
N ASN A 141 -2.22 -5.12 18.27
CA ASN A 141 -3.60 -4.85 18.64
C ASN A 141 -3.77 -4.68 20.15
N ARG A 142 -3.15 -5.56 20.95
CA ARG A 142 -3.19 -5.47 22.41
C ARG A 142 -2.60 -4.15 22.91
N LYS A 143 -1.46 -3.74 22.37
CA LYS A 143 -0.82 -2.46 22.72
C LYS A 143 -1.71 -1.26 22.38
N VAL A 144 -2.40 -1.27 21.24
CA VAL A 144 -3.37 -0.22 20.90
C VAL A 144 -4.51 -0.19 21.92
N LEU A 145 -5.11 -1.33 22.26
CA LEU A 145 -6.21 -1.42 23.22
C LEU A 145 -5.78 -0.98 24.63
N GLU A 146 -4.59 -1.35 25.08
CA GLU A 146 -4.03 -0.93 26.35
C GLU A 146 -3.85 0.59 26.43
N LEU A 147 -3.30 1.20 25.39
CA LEU A 147 -3.13 2.67 25.32
C LEU A 147 -4.47 3.42 25.28
N LEU A 148 -5.52 2.78 24.78
CA LEU A 148 -6.87 3.36 24.71
C LEU A 148 -7.74 3.05 25.93
N LYS A 149 -7.26 2.28 26.92
CA LYS A 149 -8.07 1.76 28.03
C LYS A 149 -8.90 2.82 28.77
N THR A 150 -8.37 4.03 28.92
CA THR A 150 -9.04 5.16 29.61
C THR A 150 -9.70 6.15 28.64
N VAL A 151 -9.57 5.96 27.34
CA VAL A 151 -10.13 6.83 26.30
C VAL A 151 -11.61 6.47 26.09
N PRO A 152 -12.56 7.42 26.22
CA PRO A 152 -13.98 7.19 25.93
C PRO A 152 -14.22 6.72 24.49
N GLN A 153 -15.22 5.86 24.27
CA GLN A 153 -15.48 5.22 22.97
C GLN A 153 -15.69 6.23 21.83
N ASP A 154 -16.37 7.35 22.09
CA ASP A 154 -16.62 8.42 21.14
C ASP A 154 -15.37 9.21 20.73
N LYS A 155 -14.25 9.02 21.46
CA LYS A 155 -12.94 9.62 21.18
C LYS A 155 -11.95 8.65 20.52
N ARG A 156 -12.37 7.44 20.16
CA ARG A 156 -11.52 6.41 19.55
C ARG A 156 -11.60 6.38 18.02
N SER A 157 -11.75 7.54 17.38
CA SER A 157 -11.71 7.64 15.93
C SER A 157 -10.35 7.18 15.39
N ALA A 158 -10.41 6.39 14.32
CA ALA A 158 -9.24 5.85 13.67
C ALA A 158 -9.48 5.68 12.18
N ARG A 159 -8.40 5.46 11.43
CA ARG A 159 -8.46 5.19 10.00
C ARG A 159 -7.37 4.25 9.57
N PHE A 160 -7.70 3.39 8.61
CA PHE A 160 -6.68 2.75 7.79
C PHE A 160 -6.28 3.69 6.68
N VAL A 161 -4.98 3.95 6.54
CA VAL A 161 -4.38 4.74 5.47
C VAL A 161 -3.58 3.81 4.58
N CYS A 162 -3.69 3.97 3.27
CA CYS A 162 -2.83 3.31 2.30
C CYS A 162 -2.34 4.34 1.29
N CYS A 163 -1.01 4.47 1.18
CA CYS A 163 -0.35 5.23 0.13
C CYS A 163 0.18 4.26 -0.92
N MET A 164 -0.16 4.50 -2.18
CA MET A 164 0.39 3.77 -3.32
C MET A 164 1.27 4.69 -4.16
N CYS A 165 2.39 4.17 -4.63
CA CYS A 165 3.33 4.86 -5.48
C CYS A 165 3.70 3.99 -6.69
N LEU A 166 3.67 4.57 -7.89
CA LEU A 166 4.22 4.01 -9.11
C LEU A 166 5.46 4.82 -9.51
N ALA A 167 6.58 4.16 -9.70
CA ALA A 167 7.84 4.76 -10.08
C ALA A 167 8.45 4.07 -11.31
N SER A 168 9.16 4.84 -12.13
CA SER A 168 10.16 4.33 -13.06
C SER A 168 11.52 4.26 -12.34
N PRO A 169 12.58 3.72 -12.98
CA PRO A 169 13.93 3.76 -12.41
C PRO A 169 14.45 5.19 -12.12
N THR A 170 13.89 6.20 -12.80
CA THR A 170 14.39 7.58 -12.75
C THR A 170 13.48 8.54 -12.00
N GLU A 171 12.16 8.30 -11.96
CA GLU A 171 11.21 9.24 -11.37
C GLU A 171 9.96 8.56 -10.77
N ILE A 172 9.30 9.28 -9.85
CA ILE A 172 7.97 8.93 -9.38
C ILE A 172 6.96 9.39 -10.44
N LEU A 173 6.17 8.44 -10.96
CA LEU A 173 5.17 8.70 -11.99
C LEU A 173 3.84 9.11 -11.36
N ILE A 174 3.41 8.38 -10.33
CA ILE A 174 2.11 8.53 -9.67
C ILE A 174 2.25 8.26 -8.19
N GLN A 175 1.55 9.06 -7.38
CA GLN A 175 1.40 8.80 -5.96
C GLN A 175 -0.02 9.16 -5.52
N THR A 176 -0.65 8.28 -4.75
CA THR A 176 -2.03 8.42 -4.30
C THR A 176 -2.22 7.90 -2.89
N GLU A 177 -3.20 8.46 -2.18
CA GLU A 177 -3.58 8.05 -0.83
C GLU A 177 -5.07 7.67 -0.80
N GLY A 178 -5.38 6.57 -0.11
CA GLY A 178 -6.73 6.14 0.23
C GLY A 178 -6.89 5.99 1.74
N LYS A 179 -8.10 6.25 2.24
CA LYS A 179 -8.43 6.15 3.67
C LYS A 179 -9.78 5.47 3.88
N ILE A 180 -9.86 4.66 4.94
CA ILE A 180 -11.11 4.11 5.45
C ILE A 180 -11.24 4.54 6.91
N GLU A 181 -12.24 5.38 7.19
CA GLU A 181 -12.53 5.87 8.55
C GLU A 181 -13.30 4.83 9.36
N GLY A 182 -13.08 4.83 10.66
CA GLY A 182 -13.74 3.95 11.61
C GLY A 182 -13.49 4.35 13.06
N GLN A 183 -13.76 3.41 13.97
CA GLN A 183 -13.53 3.58 15.40
C GLN A 183 -12.93 2.30 15.99
N ILE A 184 -12.01 2.45 16.94
CA ILE A 184 -11.43 1.31 17.66
C ILE A 184 -12.42 0.80 18.71
N ILE A 185 -12.74 -0.48 18.64
CA ILE A 185 -13.57 -1.18 19.62
C ILE A 185 -12.75 -1.54 20.87
N ASP A 186 -13.43 -1.95 21.93
CA ASP A 186 -12.83 -2.31 23.22
C ASP A 186 -12.24 -3.73 23.28
N THR A 187 -12.79 -4.64 22.48
CA THR A 187 -12.48 -6.06 22.48
C THR A 187 -12.43 -6.60 21.04
N PRO A 188 -11.42 -7.43 20.69
CA PRO A 188 -11.33 -8.04 19.36
C PRO A 188 -12.58 -8.86 19.03
N ARG A 189 -13.06 -8.76 17.79
CA ARG A 189 -14.25 -9.48 17.31
C ARG A 189 -14.08 -9.87 15.85
N GLY A 190 -14.39 -11.14 15.54
CA GLY A 190 -14.28 -11.71 14.20
C GLY A 190 -12.93 -12.40 13.96
N GLU A 191 -12.92 -13.31 12.98
CA GLU A 191 -11.75 -14.12 12.60
C GLU A 191 -11.37 -13.91 11.12
N ASN A 192 -12.14 -13.10 10.39
CA ASN A 192 -11.91 -12.81 8.99
C ASN A 192 -11.03 -11.55 8.86
N GLY A 193 -9.79 -11.73 8.41
CA GLY A 193 -8.86 -10.63 8.16
C GLY A 193 -7.47 -10.89 8.75
N PHE A 194 -6.70 -9.82 8.91
CA PHE A 194 -5.37 -9.80 9.51
C PHE A 194 -5.08 -8.41 10.10
N GLY A 195 -3.95 -8.29 10.79
CA GLY A 195 -3.51 -7.03 11.41
C GLY A 195 -3.93 -6.91 12.86
#